data_AF-A0A1I1CE45-F1
#
_entry.id   AF-A0A1I1CE45-F1
#
_cell.length_a   1.000
_cell.length_b   1.000
_cell.length_c   1.000
_cell.angle_alpha   90.00
_cell.angle_beta   90.00
_cell.angle_gamma   90.00
#
_symmetry.space_group_name_H-M   'P 1'
#
loop_
_entity.id
_entity.type
_entity.pdbx_description
1 polymer ?
#
loop_
_entity_poly.entity_id
_entity_poly.type
_entity_poly.pdbx_seq_one_letter_code
_entity_poly.pdbx_strand_id
1 'polypeptide(L)' 'MERMYTLATIAHKLSASNRGRFVSEDTVMSWVRSGTLKAERVPNNKRGYGRYPYLVEEAHLVKVLQEKGYDITLIVPNAE' A
#
# COMPACT_ATOMS: atom_id res chain seq x y z
N MET A 1 -2.50 17.29 -5.77
CA MET A 1 -1.74 16.85 -4.58
C MET A 1 -1.52 15.37 -4.73
N GLU A 2 -0.26 14.92 -4.78
CA GLU A 2 0.06 13.50 -4.83
C GLU A 2 -0.39 12.83 -3.53
N ARG A 3 -1.31 11.87 -3.64
CA ARG A 3 -1.76 11.08 -2.49
C ARG A 3 -0.75 9.98 -2.24
N MET A 4 -0.32 9.86 -0.98
CA MET A 4 0.64 8.86 -0.53
C MET A 4 0.00 7.96 0.52
N TYR A 5 0.34 6.68 0.49
CA TYR A 5 -0.14 5.69 1.43
C TYR A 5 0.99 5.04 2.21
N THR A 6 0.76 4.81 3.50
CA THR A 6 1.66 4.02 4.34
C THR A 6 1.44 2.53 4.06
N LEU A 7 2.46 1.70 4.31
CA LEU A 7 2.31 0.24 4.17
C LEU A 7 1.22 -0.33 5.06
N ALA A 8 1.04 0.24 6.26
CA ALA A 8 -0.04 -0.09 7.18
C ALA A 8 -1.43 0.18 6.58
N THR A 9 -1.61 1.36 5.98
CA THR A 9 -2.88 1.72 5.32
C THR A 9 -3.17 0.78 4.14
N ILE A 10 -2.16 0.44 3.35
CA ILE A 10 -2.29 -0.47 2.21
C ILE A 10 -2.72 -1.87 2.69
N ALA A 11 -2.01 -2.43 3.66
CA ALA A 11 -2.29 -3.74 4.24
C ALA A 11 -3.71 -3.81 4.83
N HIS A 12 -4.11 -2.79 5.59
CA HIS A 12 -5.43 -2.70 6.18
C HIS A 12 -6.54 -2.67 5.11
N LYS A 13 -6.39 -1.80 4.11
CA LYS A 13 -7.38 -1.68 3.02
C LYS A 13 -7.48 -2.95 2.17
N LEU A 14 -6.35 -3.58 1.86
CA LEU A 14 -6.31 -4.84 1.12
C LEU A 14 -6.98 -5.98 1.89
N SER A 15 -6.75 -6.05 3.20
CA SER A 15 -7.39 -7.05 4.06
C SER A 15 -8.90 -6.82 4.19
N ALA A 16 -9.33 -5.55 4.21
CA ALA A 16 -10.75 -5.19 4.28
C ALA A 16 -11.48 -5.45 2.95
N SER A 17 -10.82 -5.24 1.80
CA SER A 17 -11.43 -5.40 0.48
C SER A 17 -11.50 -6.86 0.03
N ASN A 18 -10.54 -7.71 0.43
CA ASN A 18 -10.56 -9.12 0.07
C ASN A 18 -11.21 -9.98 1.15
N ARG A 19 -12.48 -10.37 0.91
CA ARG A 19 -13.19 -11.40 1.70
C ARG A 19 -12.49 -12.76 1.57
N GLY A 20 -11.45 -13.00 2.38
CA GLY A 20 -10.75 -14.28 2.49
C GLY A 20 -9.22 -14.22 2.29
N ARG A 21 -8.64 -13.05 1.98
CA ARG A 21 -7.18 -12.92 1.80
C ARG A 21 -6.63 -11.80 2.68
N PHE A 22 -6.18 -12.17 3.88
CA PHE A 22 -5.50 -11.26 4.80
C PHE A 22 -4.16 -10.83 4.20
N VAL A 23 -3.92 -9.52 4.15
CA VAL A 23 -2.66 -8.92 3.69
C VAL A 23 -2.04 -8.15 4.86
N SER A 24 -0.92 -8.64 5.38
CA SER A 24 -0.18 -7.98 6.45
C SER A 24 0.75 -6.90 5.91
N GLU A 25 1.22 -6.01 6.80
CA GLU A 25 2.30 -5.06 6.49
C GLU A 25 3.57 -5.75 5.97
N ASP A 26 3.88 -6.96 6.47
CA ASP A 26 5.03 -7.74 6.01
C ASP A 26 4.87 -8.18 4.55
N THR A 27 3.66 -8.53 4.13
CA THR A 27 3.37 -8.86 2.73
C THR A 27 3.60 -7.65 1.83
N VAL A 28 3.11 -6.47 2.22
CA VAL A 28 3.32 -5.24 1.43
C VAL A 28 4.81 -4.86 1.43
N MET A 29 5.49 -4.99 2.55
CA MET A 29 6.93 -4.74 2.65
C MET A 29 7.74 -5.71 1.77
N SER A 30 7.29 -6.95 1.60
CA SER A 30 7.94 -7.91 0.69
C SER A 30 7.92 -7.41 -0.76
N TRP A 31 6.85 -6.73 -1.18
CA TRP A 31 6.75 -6.13 -2.52
C TRP A 31 7.70 -4.94 -2.69
N VAL A 32 7.93 -4.19 -1.61
CA VAL A 32 8.94 -3.12 -1.59
C VAL A 32 10.34 -3.72 -1.73
N ARG A 33 10.63 -4.79 -0.98
CA ARG A 33 11.94 -5.48 -1.04
C ARG A 33 12.21 -6.14 -2.38
N SER A 34 11.20 -6.68 -3.04
CA SER A 34 11.34 -7.27 -4.38
C SER A 34 11.44 -6.24 -5.51
N GLY A 35 11.28 -4.94 -5.21
CA GLY A 35 11.24 -3.88 -6.21
C GLY A 35 9.93 -3.82 -7.01
N THR A 36 8.93 -4.64 -6.65
CA THR A 36 7.61 -4.62 -7.29
C THR A 36 6.82 -3.36 -6.91
N LEU A 37 7.00 -2.89 -5.68
CA LEU A 37 6.37 -1.68 -5.16
C LEU A 37 7.45 -0.63 -4.84
N LYS A 38 7.48 0.46 -5.60
CA LYS A 38 8.34 1.60 -5.30
C LYS A 38 7.76 2.33 -4.09
N ALA A 39 8.60 2.51 -3.07
CA ALA A 39 8.24 3.20 -1.85
C ALA A 39 9.39 4.09 -1.40
N GLU A 40 9.04 5.26 -0.87
CA GLU A 40 9.98 6.21 -0.31
C GLU A 40 10.10 5.99 1.19
N ARG A 41 11.33 5.79 1.66
CA ARG A 41 11.58 5.68 3.09
C ARG A 41 11.46 7.05 3.72
N VAL A 42 10.61 7.16 4.73
CA VAL A 42 10.43 8.41 5.47
C VAL A 42 11.55 8.53 6.50
N PRO A 43 12.38 9.59 6.44
CA PRO A 43 13.34 9.88 7.49
C PRO A 43 12.57 10.34 8.74
N ASN A 44 12.91 9.74 9.89
CA ASN A 44 12.35 9.94 11.24
C ASN A 44 11.17 9.02 11.63
N ASN A 45 11.15 8.63 12.91
CA ASN A 45 10.05 7.90 13.57
C ASN A 45 8.82 8.81 13.74
N LYS A 46 8.20 9.20 12.63
CA LYS A 46 6.89 9.86 12.66
C LYS A 46 5.85 8.85 13.11
N ARG A 47 5.08 9.20 14.14
CA ARG A 47 3.91 8.41 14.58
C ARG A 47 2.89 8.33 13.44
N GLY A 48 2.24 7.17 13.31
CA GLY A 48 1.19 6.93 12.31
C GLY A 48 1.63 6.23 11.01
N TYR A 49 2.92 5.90 10.85
CA TYR A 49 3.44 5.26 9.63
C TYR A 49 3.47 3.72 9.67
N GLY A 50 3.02 3.11 10.77
CA GLY A 50 3.02 1.65 10.95
C GLY A 50 4.38 1.09 11.37
N ARG A 51 4.56 -0.23 11.19
CA ARG A 51 5.80 -0.95 11.52
C ARG A 51 6.96 -0.54 10.59
N TYR A 52 6.63 -0.21 9.35
CA TYR A 52 7.59 0.14 8.30
C TYR A 52 7.38 1.59 7.84
N PRO A 53 8.35 2.51 8.05
CA PRO A 53 8.20 3.92 7.73
C PRO A 53 8.43 4.18 6.23
N TYR A 54 7.53 3.66 5.39
CA TYR A 54 7.55 3.84 3.94
C TYR A 54 6.25 4.44 3.44
N LEU A 55 6.37 5.30 2.44
CA LEU A 55 5.26 5.88 1.69
C LEU A 55 5.27 5.37 0.26
N VAL A 56 4.09 5.13 -0.27
CA VAL A 56 3.88 4.67 -1.64
C VAL A 56 2.96 5.67 -2.32
N GLU A 57 3.35 6.08 -3.52
CA GLU A 57 2.53 6.95 -4.36
C GLU A 57 1.28 6.20 -4.84
N GLU A 58 0.12 6.86 -4.77
CA GLU A 58 -1.18 6.29 -5.16
C GLU A 58 -1.19 5.77 -6.60
N ALA A 59 -0.68 6.56 -7.56
CA ALA A 59 -0.68 6.17 -8.97
C ALA A 59 0.12 4.88 -9.22
N HIS A 60 1.29 4.76 -8.58
CA HIS A 60 2.10 3.55 -8.66
C HIS A 60 1.42 2.36 -7.95
N LEU A 61 0.84 2.59 -6.77
CA LEU A 61 0.11 1.58 -6.03
C LEU A 61 -1.05 1.01 -6.84
N VAL A 62 -1.88 1.86 -7.46
CA VAL A 62 -3.01 1.44 -8.29
C VAL A 62 -2.57 0.50 -9.40
N LYS A 63 -1.49 0.85 -10.12
CA LYS A 63 -0.93 0.01 -11.18
C LYS A 63 -0.51 -1.37 -10.66
N VAL A 64 0.24 -1.41 -9.55
CA VAL A 64 0.71 -2.67 -8.95
C VAL A 64 -0.46 -3.54 -8.47
N LEU A 65 -1.50 -2.91 -7.91
CA LEU A 65 -2.69 -3.62 -7.44
C LEU A 65 -3.51 -4.21 -8.59
N GLN A 66 -3.69 -3.46 -9.68
CA GLN A 66 -4.34 -3.95 -10.91
C GLN A 66 -3.57 -5.14 -11.51
N GLU A 67 -2.25 -5.04 -11.63
CA GLU A 67 -1.39 -6.14 -12.14
C GLU A 67 -1.47 -7.41 -11.27
N LYS A 68 -1.70 -7.24 -9.96
CA LYS A 68 -1.88 -8.35 -9.01
C LYS A 68 -3.32 -8.88 -8.93
N GLY A 69 -4.26 -8.27 -9.65
CA GLY A 69 -5.67 -8.67 -9.65
C GLY A 69 -6.46 -8.27 -8.39
N TYR A 70 -6.05 -7.21 -7.70
CA TYR A 70 -6.81 -6.63 -6.60
C TYR A 70 -7.85 -5.63 -7.10
N ASP A 71 -9.01 -5.61 -6.45
CA ASP A 71 -10.03 -4.57 -6.68
C ASP A 71 -9.58 -3.25 -6.05
N ILE A 72 -9.23 -2.29 -6.91
CA ILE A 72 -8.73 -0.98 -6.53
C ILE A 72 -9.83 -0.03 -6.02
N THR A 73 -11.10 -0.26 -6.37
CA THR A 73 -12.20 0.66 -6.04
C THR A 73 -12.44 0.76 -4.54
N LEU A 74 -12.16 -0.33 -3.83
CA LEU A 74 -12.26 -0.42 -2.37
C LEU A 74 -11.01 0.11 -1.65
N ILE A 75 -9.89 0.29 -2.38
CA ILE A 75 -8.59 0.67 -1.82
C ILE A 75 -8.32 2.16 -2.06
N VAL A 76 -8.72 2.68 -3.22
CA VAL A 76 -8.57 4.08 -3.60
C VAL A 76 -9.96 4.61 -3.99
N PRO A 77 -10.73 5.18 -3.05
CA PRO A 77 -12.13 5.53 -3.29
C PRO A 77 -12.35 6.71 -4.26
N ASN A 78 -11.31 7.32 -4.82
CA ASN A 78 -11.42 8.41 -5.81
C ASN A 78 -10.56 8.16 -7.05
N ALA A 79 -10.35 6.91 -7.47
CA ALA A 79 -9.75 6.63 -8.77
C ALA A 79 -10.83 6.78 -9.88
N GLU A 80 -11.32 8.00 -10.08
CA GLU A 80 -12.12 8.45 -11.25
C GLU A 80 -11.39 9.59 -11.97
#